data_AF-A0A1C5LSW8-F1
#
_entry.id   AF-A0A1C5LSW8-F1
#
_cell.length_a   1.000
_cell.length_b   1.000
_cell.length_c   1.000
_cell.angle_alpha   90.00
_cell.angle_beta   90.00
_cell.angle_gamma   90.00
#
_symmetry.space_group_name_H-M   'P 1'
#
loop_
_entity.id
_entity.type
_entity.pdbx_description
1 polymer ?
#
loop_
_entity_poly.entity_id
_entity_poly.type
_entity_poly.pdbx_seq_one_letter_code
_entity_poly.pdbx_strand_id
1 'polypeptide(L)'
;MQQNELQLLTDAYNRYKDTNMRGSSIWFNDMSSIERKSILDSLSLLEEYGYIRLTARAVGFCEFKLTVEGIKFAENGYKEPEPAPLFKGDNSVFINGSQNTVSNNYNEISVDVSSSDLPDDCKKLIEELLYELKNPYITPEKKSNVINKFLTDISSGAISGTAATGLTFLLKSLFSHIGL
;
A
#
# COMPACT_ATOMS: atom_id res chain seq x y z
N MET A 1 -14.54 -6.27 11.09
CA MET A 1 -16.00 -6.24 10.97
C MET A 1 -16.61 -6.96 12.17
N GLN A 2 -17.67 -6.44 12.82
CA GLN A 2 -18.32 -7.15 13.93
C GLN A 2 -19.31 -8.19 13.39
N GLN A 3 -19.85 -9.04 14.28
CA GLN A 3 -20.68 -10.18 13.92
C GLN A 3 -21.99 -9.77 13.22
N ASN A 4 -22.60 -8.66 13.64
CA ASN A 4 -23.87 -8.18 13.06
C ASN A 4 -23.71 -7.65 11.64
N GLU A 5 -22.65 -6.88 11.35
CA GLU A 5 -22.39 -6.42 9.96
C GLU A 5 -22.13 -7.60 9.04
N LEU A 6 -21.31 -8.56 9.50
CA LEU A 6 -20.97 -9.73 8.71
C LEU A 6 -22.21 -10.57 8.38
N GLN A 7 -23.10 -10.75 9.36
CA GLN A 7 -24.35 -11.49 9.16
C GLN A 7 -25.24 -10.79 8.13
N LEU A 8 -25.48 -9.49 8.28
CA LEU A 8 -26.30 -8.71 7.34
C LEU A 8 -25.75 -8.77 5.90
N LEU A 9 -24.44 -8.66 5.75
CA LEU A 9 -23.79 -8.75 4.45
C LEU A 9 -23.87 -10.17 3.86
N THR A 10 -23.72 -11.19 4.70
CA THR A 10 -23.83 -12.61 4.31
C THR A 10 -25.24 -12.94 3.83
N ASP A 11 -26.26 -12.50 4.56
CA ASP A 11 -27.66 -12.74 4.19
C ASP A 11 -28.01 -12.05 2.86
N ALA A 12 -27.56 -10.81 2.68
CA ALA A 12 -27.74 -10.09 1.42
C ALA A 12 -27.01 -10.78 0.25
N TYR A 13 -25.80 -11.28 0.48
CA TYR A 13 -25.02 -11.98 -0.54
C TYR A 13 -25.62 -13.33 -0.92
N ASN A 14 -26.10 -14.12 0.04
CA ASN A 14 -26.78 -15.39 -0.22
C ASN A 14 -28.03 -15.17 -1.08
N ARG A 15 -28.85 -14.17 -0.73
CA ARG A 15 -30.00 -13.78 -1.55
C ARG A 15 -29.59 -13.37 -2.97
N TYR A 16 -28.49 -12.62 -3.11
CA TYR A 16 -27.96 -12.25 -4.42
C TYR A 16 -27.56 -13.48 -5.23
N LYS A 17 -26.91 -14.47 -4.64
CA LYS A 17 -26.57 -15.73 -5.33
C LYS A 17 -27.80 -16.48 -5.82
N ASP A 18 -28.87 -16.48 -5.04
CA ASP A 18 -30.09 -17.22 -5.37
C ASP A 18 -30.96 -16.51 -6.42
N THR A 19 -30.96 -15.17 -6.43
CA THR A 19 -31.90 -14.36 -7.21
C THR A 19 -31.26 -13.51 -8.29
N ASN A 20 -29.93 -13.37 -8.28
CA ASN A 20 -29.16 -12.40 -9.05
C ASN A 20 -29.59 -10.93 -8.83
N MET A 21 -30.36 -10.66 -7.77
CA MET A 21 -30.79 -9.31 -7.39
C MET A 21 -29.91 -8.78 -6.26
N ARG A 22 -29.36 -7.59 -6.44
CA ARG A 22 -28.48 -6.96 -5.42
C ARG A 22 -29.26 -6.30 -4.29
N GLY A 23 -30.56 -6.09 -4.45
CA GLY A 23 -31.40 -5.35 -3.52
C GLY A 23 -31.94 -6.21 -2.39
N SER A 24 -31.93 -5.66 -1.18
CA SER A 24 -32.43 -6.25 0.05
C SER A 24 -33.24 -5.22 0.84
N SER A 25 -34.24 -5.71 1.58
CA SER A 25 -35.10 -4.89 2.42
C SER A 25 -35.20 -5.54 3.80
N ILE A 26 -35.11 -4.73 4.85
CA ILE A 26 -35.31 -5.17 6.24
C ILE A 26 -36.50 -4.40 6.79
N TRP A 27 -37.50 -5.14 7.22
CA TRP A 27 -38.68 -4.61 7.90
C TRP A 27 -38.47 -4.68 9.41
N PHE A 28 -38.74 -3.59 10.12
CA PHE A 28 -38.53 -3.48 11.56
C PHE A 28 -39.75 -3.96 12.38
N ASN A 29 -40.58 -4.83 11.80
CA ASN A 29 -41.75 -5.38 12.49
C ASN A 29 -41.26 -6.19 13.70
N ASP A 30 -41.90 -5.97 14.85
CA ASP A 30 -41.63 -6.69 16.10
C ASP A 30 -40.21 -6.56 16.68
N MET A 31 -39.40 -5.60 16.18
CA MET A 31 -38.09 -5.30 16.74
C MET A 31 -38.18 -4.25 17.85
N SER A 32 -37.42 -4.44 18.92
CA SER A 32 -37.22 -3.42 19.94
C SER A 32 -36.47 -2.21 19.38
N SER A 33 -36.55 -1.07 20.07
CA SER A 33 -35.80 0.14 19.68
C SER A 33 -34.28 -0.07 19.68
N ILE A 34 -33.77 -0.96 20.54
CA ILE A 34 -32.34 -1.27 20.65
C ILE A 34 -31.87 -2.10 19.46
N GLU A 35 -32.62 -3.15 19.10
CA GLU A 35 -32.32 -4.00 17.94
C GLU A 35 -32.38 -3.18 16.64
N ARG A 36 -33.42 -2.35 16.49
CA ARG A 36 -33.55 -1.45 15.34
C ARG A 36 -32.35 -0.53 15.22
N LYS A 37 -31.92 0.06 16.33
CA LYS A 37 -30.74 0.95 16.34
C LYS A 37 -29.48 0.19 15.94
N SER A 38 -29.25 -1.01 16.51
CA SER A 38 -28.09 -1.82 16.16
C SER A 38 -28.02 -2.15 14.66
N ILE A 39 -29.14 -2.53 14.05
CA ILE A 39 -29.19 -2.82 12.59
C ILE A 39 -28.87 -1.55 11.79
N LEU A 40 -29.45 -0.41 12.16
CA LEU A 40 -29.21 0.85 11.46
C LEU A 40 -27.75 1.31 11.57
N ASP A 41 -27.12 1.13 12.74
CA ASP A 41 -25.72 1.46 12.95
C ASP A 41 -24.81 0.54 12.10
N SER A 42 -25.08 -0.77 12.08
CA SER A 42 -24.34 -1.73 11.24
C SER A 42 -24.51 -1.47 9.73
N LEU A 43 -25.73 -1.13 9.26
CA LEU A 43 -25.96 -0.77 7.86
C LEU A 43 -25.24 0.53 7.48
N SER A 44 -25.21 1.52 8.38
CA SER A 44 -24.48 2.77 8.14
C SER A 44 -22.99 2.51 7.99
N LEU A 45 -22.42 1.66 8.87
CA LEU A 45 -21.01 1.29 8.80
C LEU A 45 -20.66 0.49 7.54
N LEU A 46 -21.53 -0.44 7.12
CA LEU A 46 -21.36 -1.18 5.86
C LEU A 46 -21.43 -0.28 4.62
N GLU A 47 -22.22 0.79 4.67
CA GLU A 47 -22.25 1.82 3.62
C GLU A 47 -20.98 2.67 3.64
N GLU A 48 -20.47 3.05 4.81
CA GLU A 48 -19.19 3.76 4.95
C GLU A 48 -17.99 2.95 4.42
N TYR A 49 -17.99 1.63 4.63
CA TYR A 49 -17.02 0.72 4.02
C TYR A 49 -17.23 0.52 2.51
N GLY A 50 -18.34 1.02 1.96
CA GLY A 50 -18.67 0.91 0.55
C GLY A 50 -19.14 -0.47 0.12
N TYR A 51 -19.50 -1.37 1.05
CA TYR A 51 -19.99 -2.72 0.75
C TYR A 51 -21.47 -2.75 0.36
N ILE A 52 -22.24 -1.80 0.88
CA ILE A 52 -23.64 -1.60 0.50
C ILE A 52 -23.91 -0.14 0.14
N ARG A 53 -25.07 0.11 -0.46
CA ARG A 53 -25.64 1.44 -0.62
C ARG A 53 -27.08 1.43 -0.16
N LEU A 54 -27.42 2.28 0.80
CA LEU A 54 -28.80 2.51 1.22
C LEU A 54 -29.58 3.15 0.06
N THR A 55 -30.76 2.60 -0.25
CA THR A 55 -31.64 3.08 -1.33
C THR A 55 -32.93 3.68 -0.79
N ALA A 56 -33.38 3.25 0.39
CA ALA A 56 -34.52 3.83 1.09
C ALA A 56 -34.40 3.65 2.60
N ARG A 57 -34.93 4.63 3.35
CA ARG A 57 -35.02 4.56 4.81
C ARG A 57 -36.33 5.17 5.27
N ALA A 58 -37.10 4.40 6.02
CA ALA A 58 -38.34 4.82 6.65
C ALA A 58 -38.39 4.35 8.10
N VAL A 59 -39.42 4.75 8.84
CA VAL A 59 -39.59 4.35 10.25
C VAL A 59 -39.78 2.83 10.40
N GLY A 60 -40.42 2.19 9.42
CA GLY A 60 -40.75 0.76 9.45
C GLY A 60 -39.82 -0.14 8.65
N PHE A 61 -38.92 0.40 7.83
CA PHE A 61 -38.01 -0.42 7.01
C PHE A 61 -36.79 0.36 6.52
N CYS A 62 -35.78 -0.38 6.08
CA CYS A 62 -34.72 0.11 5.21
C CYS A 62 -34.56 -0.79 3.99
N GLU A 63 -34.10 -0.19 2.89
CA GLU A 63 -33.69 -0.90 1.70
C GLU A 63 -32.28 -0.50 1.32
N PHE A 64 -31.54 -1.47 0.82
CA PHE A 64 -30.16 -1.29 0.41
C PHE A 64 -29.83 -2.25 -0.72
N LYS A 65 -28.70 -2.00 -1.38
CA LYS A 65 -28.16 -2.92 -2.38
C LYS A 65 -26.68 -3.18 -2.15
N LEU A 66 -26.25 -4.39 -2.49
CA LEU A 66 -24.83 -4.71 -2.57
C LEU A 66 -24.13 -3.86 -3.64
N THR A 67 -22.96 -3.34 -3.31
CA THR A 67 -22.05 -2.73 -4.29
C THR A 67 -21.23 -3.82 -5.00
N VAL A 68 -20.41 -3.42 -5.97
CA VAL A 68 -19.48 -4.37 -6.61
C VAL A 68 -18.40 -4.80 -5.61
N GLU A 69 -17.96 -3.88 -4.77
CA GLU A 69 -16.97 -4.06 -3.72
C GLU A 69 -17.49 -5.02 -2.65
N GLY A 70 -18.74 -4.88 -2.22
CA GLY A 70 -19.37 -5.81 -1.27
C GLY A 70 -19.50 -7.23 -1.81
N ILE A 71 -19.82 -7.38 -3.10
CA ILE A 71 -19.85 -8.71 -3.76
C ILE A 71 -18.45 -9.33 -3.79
N LYS A 72 -17.44 -8.57 -4.24
CA LYS A 72 -16.04 -9.05 -4.27
C LYS A 72 -15.53 -9.44 -2.89
N PHE A 73 -15.87 -8.65 -1.87
CA PHE A 73 -15.51 -8.94 -0.49
C PHE A 73 -16.13 -10.25 0.00
N ALA A 74 -17.41 -10.48 -0.31
CA ALA A 74 -18.09 -11.74 0.03
C ALA A 74 -17.53 -12.95 -0.76
N GLU A 75 -17.23 -12.79 -2.05
CA GLU A 75 -16.58 -13.81 -2.88
C GLU A 75 -15.17 -14.18 -2.37
N ASN A 76 -14.46 -13.21 -1.79
CA ASN A 76 -13.16 -13.41 -1.14
C ASN A 76 -13.27 -14.03 0.28
N GLY A 77 -14.45 -14.53 0.66
CA GLY A 77 -14.69 -15.14 1.97
C GLY A 77 -14.67 -14.13 3.12
N TYR A 78 -15.12 -12.90 2.88
CA TYR A 78 -15.18 -11.80 3.86
C TYR A 78 -13.82 -11.45 4.48
N LYS A 79 -12.76 -11.62 3.70
CA LYS A 79 -11.42 -11.20 4.05
C LYS A 79 -11.18 -9.82 3.44
N GLU A 80 -10.77 -8.89 4.30
CA GLU A 80 -10.31 -7.58 3.85
C GLU A 80 -9.25 -7.78 2.76
N PRO A 81 -9.28 -6.98 1.67
CA PRO A 81 -8.20 -7.01 0.69
C PRO A 81 -6.89 -6.80 1.43
N GLU A 82 -5.95 -7.75 1.28
CA GLU A 82 -4.58 -7.54 1.72
C GLU A 82 -4.13 -6.18 1.18
N PRO A 83 -3.55 -5.29 2.01
CA PRO A 83 -3.16 -3.97 1.58
C PRO A 83 -2.32 -4.10 0.31
N ALA A 84 -2.75 -3.41 -0.74
CA ALA A 84 -2.03 -3.40 -1.99
C ALA A 84 -0.56 -3.02 -1.69
N PRO A 85 0.42 -3.81 -2.15
CA PRO A 85 1.82 -3.50 -1.86
C PRO A 85 2.14 -2.11 -2.39
N LEU A 86 2.77 -1.28 -1.55
CA LEU A 86 3.13 0.11 -1.84
C LEU A 86 4.08 0.29 -3.04
N PHE A 87 4.62 -0.81 -3.58
CA PHE A 87 5.64 -0.75 -4.61
C PHE A 87 5.05 -1.12 -5.97
N LYS A 88 4.75 -0.08 -6.75
CA LYS A 88 4.41 -0.17 -8.16
C LYS A 88 5.67 0.12 -8.97
N GLY A 89 6.23 -0.91 -9.60
CA GLY A 89 7.31 -0.79 -10.58
C GLY A 89 6.94 -1.50 -11.88
N ASP A 90 7.37 -0.95 -13.02
CA ASP A 90 6.90 -1.28 -14.37
C ASP A 90 7.17 -2.72 -14.87
N ASN A 91 7.79 -3.58 -14.06
CA ASN A 91 8.03 -5.01 -14.34
C ASN A 91 7.73 -5.87 -13.10
N SER A 92 6.46 -5.93 -12.69
CA SER A 92 6.07 -6.57 -11.43
C SER A 92 6.14 -8.11 -11.53
N VAL A 93 7.02 -8.73 -10.75
CA VAL A 93 6.94 -10.16 -10.40
C VAL A 93 6.03 -10.29 -9.18
N PHE A 94 4.97 -11.09 -9.28
CA PHE A 94 4.05 -11.35 -8.17
C PHE A 94 4.64 -12.43 -7.26
N ILE A 95 5.03 -12.05 -6.04
CA ILE A 95 5.50 -12.99 -5.01
C ILE A 95 4.43 -13.09 -3.92
N ASN A 96 3.72 -14.22 -3.88
CA ASN A 96 2.69 -14.51 -2.87
C ASN A 96 3.27 -15.37 -1.74
N GLY A 97 3.19 -14.90 -0.49
CA GLY A 97 3.63 -15.64 0.71
C GLY A 97 3.82 -14.71 1.94
N SER A 98 3.61 -15.23 3.14
CA SER A 98 3.68 -14.50 4.42
C SER A 98 5.10 -14.43 5.04
N GLN A 99 6.11 -14.89 4.30
CA GLN A 99 7.51 -15.00 4.72
C GLN A 99 8.47 -14.54 3.59
N ASN A 100 8.04 -13.59 2.76
CA ASN A 100 8.89 -13.07 1.70
C ASN A 100 9.82 -12.00 2.26
N THR A 101 11.12 -12.28 2.24
CA THR A 101 12.15 -11.28 2.52
C THR A 101 12.65 -10.72 1.19
N VAL A 102 12.35 -9.44 0.91
CA VAL A 102 12.94 -8.75 -0.23
C VAL A 102 14.35 -8.32 0.15
N SER A 103 15.35 -9.07 -0.31
CA SER A 103 16.75 -8.66 -0.24
C SER A 103 17.14 -7.93 -1.52
N ASN A 104 18.07 -6.96 -1.41
CA ASN A 104 18.61 -6.16 -2.53
C ASN A 104 17.70 -5.08 -3.13
N ASN A 105 16.83 -4.43 -2.34
CA ASN A 105 16.10 -3.26 -2.81
C ASN A 105 16.99 -2.00 -2.83
N TYR A 106 17.77 -1.82 -3.89
CA TYR A 106 18.58 -0.61 -4.13
C TYR A 106 17.74 0.69 -4.24
N ASN A 107 16.41 0.62 -4.27
CA ASN A 107 15.56 1.81 -4.24
C ASN A 107 15.43 2.39 -2.83
N GLU A 108 15.67 1.62 -1.78
CA GLU A 108 15.60 2.10 -0.39
C GLU A 108 16.70 3.13 -0.11
N ILE A 109 17.94 2.86 -0.55
CA ILE A 109 19.05 3.82 -0.45
C ILE A 109 18.74 5.11 -1.21
N SER A 110 18.09 5.01 -2.37
CA SER A 110 17.70 6.19 -3.15
C SER A 110 16.67 7.04 -2.39
N VAL A 111 15.69 6.41 -1.74
CA VAL A 111 14.67 7.08 -0.93
C VAL A 111 15.30 7.77 0.29
N ASP A 112 16.22 7.08 0.97
CA ASP A 112 16.96 7.62 2.11
C ASP A 112 17.76 8.87 1.71
N VAL A 113 18.47 8.82 0.58
CA VAL A 113 19.25 9.96 0.07
C VAL A 113 18.35 11.16 -0.22
N SER A 114 17.24 10.98 -0.93
CA SER A 114 16.35 12.10 -1.27
C SER A 114 15.74 12.75 -0.02
N SER A 115 15.43 11.95 1.02
CA SER A 115 14.86 12.42 2.30
C SER A 115 15.87 13.01 3.29
N SER A 116 17.18 12.88 3.03
CA SER A 116 18.23 13.34 3.93
C SER A 116 18.39 14.86 3.98
N ASP A 117 19.09 15.36 5.01
CA ASP A 117 19.47 16.78 5.12
C ASP A 117 20.75 17.14 4.32
N LEU A 118 21.17 16.25 3.40
CA LEU A 118 22.34 16.52 2.56
C LEU A 118 22.09 17.71 1.61
N PRO A 119 23.13 18.48 1.26
CA PRO A 119 23.05 19.48 0.20
C PRO A 119 22.57 18.84 -1.12
N ASP A 120 21.78 19.57 -1.89
CA ASP A 120 21.19 19.06 -3.15
C ASP A 120 22.24 18.57 -4.14
N ASP A 121 23.37 19.27 -4.26
CA ASP A 121 24.49 18.85 -5.11
C ASP A 121 25.07 17.50 -4.67
N CYS A 122 25.13 17.26 -3.35
CA CYS A 122 25.59 15.98 -2.81
C CYS A 122 24.58 14.86 -3.06
N LYS A 123 23.28 15.13 -2.90
CA LYS A 123 22.21 14.17 -3.21
C LYS A 123 22.27 13.75 -4.67
N LYS A 124 22.41 14.73 -5.57
CA LYS A 124 22.49 14.51 -7.01
C LYS A 124 23.65 13.60 -7.40
N LEU A 125 24.84 13.83 -6.85
CA LEU A 125 26.00 12.96 -7.12
C LEU A 125 25.79 11.53 -6.63
N ILE A 126 25.14 11.36 -5.47
CA ILE A 126 24.83 10.03 -4.94
C ILE A 126 23.77 9.34 -5.81
N GLU A 127 22.72 10.04 -6.23
CA GLU A 127 21.68 9.50 -7.10
C GLU A 127 22.23 9.09 -8.48
N GLU A 128 23.11 9.92 -9.08
CA GLU A 128 23.81 9.60 -10.33
C GLU A 128 24.68 8.34 -10.20
N LEU A 129 25.43 8.23 -9.09
CA LEU A 129 26.21 7.02 -8.77
C LEU A 129 25.31 5.78 -8.69
N LEU A 130 24.22 5.85 -7.93
CA LEU A 130 23.30 4.72 -7.75
C LEU A 130 22.63 4.31 -9.06
N TYR A 131 22.24 5.28 -9.89
CA TYR A 131 21.64 5.02 -11.20
C TYR A 131 22.59 4.26 -12.14
N GLU A 132 23.83 4.72 -12.26
CA GLU A 132 24.86 4.07 -13.09
C GLU A 132 25.20 2.66 -12.58
N LEU A 133 25.32 2.49 -11.25
CA LEU A 133 25.61 1.20 -10.64
C LEU A 133 24.44 0.21 -10.68
N LYS A 134 23.20 0.68 -10.82
CA LYS A 134 22.01 -0.17 -11.00
C LYS A 134 21.98 -0.88 -12.35
N ASN A 135 22.78 -0.47 -13.34
CA ASN A 135 22.80 -1.10 -14.65
C ASN A 135 23.33 -2.55 -14.56
N PRO A 136 22.50 -3.58 -14.84
CA PRO A 136 22.88 -4.98 -14.69
C PRO A 136 23.96 -5.44 -15.69
N TYR A 137 24.21 -4.63 -16.73
CA TYR A 137 25.20 -4.90 -17.77
C TYR A 137 26.47 -4.05 -17.62
N ILE A 138 26.67 -3.36 -16.49
CA ILE A 138 27.87 -2.56 -16.25
C ILE A 138 29.11 -3.46 -16.20
N THR A 139 30.13 -3.12 -16.99
CA THR A 139 31.40 -3.86 -16.95
C THR A 139 32.19 -3.53 -15.68
N PRO A 140 33.08 -4.42 -15.19
CA PRO A 140 33.91 -4.14 -14.02
C PRO A 140 34.75 -2.87 -14.17
N GLU A 141 35.29 -2.62 -15.36
CA GLU A 141 36.07 -1.41 -15.66
C GLU A 141 35.20 -0.14 -15.61
N LYS A 142 34.01 -0.18 -16.23
CA LYS A 142 33.07 0.94 -16.18
C LYS A 142 32.61 1.21 -14.75
N LYS A 143 32.39 0.16 -13.96
CA LYS A 143 32.03 0.25 -12.54
C LYS A 143 33.09 1.00 -11.74
N SER A 144 34.37 0.62 -11.87
CA SER A 144 35.48 1.33 -11.23
C SER A 144 35.57 2.79 -11.67
N ASN A 145 35.39 3.07 -12.97
CA ASN A 145 35.43 4.43 -13.50
C ASN A 145 34.29 5.32 -12.96
N VAL A 146 33.08 4.77 -12.82
CA VAL A 146 31.93 5.49 -12.24
C VAL A 146 32.21 5.83 -10.76
N ILE A 147 32.72 4.88 -9.98
CA ILE A 147 33.08 5.11 -8.57
C ILE A 147 34.18 6.16 -8.45
N ASN A 148 35.25 6.05 -9.24
CA ASN A 148 36.35 7.02 -9.23
C ASN A 148 35.89 8.42 -9.64
N LYS A 149 35.00 8.51 -10.63
CA LYS A 149 34.39 9.77 -11.04
C LYS A 149 33.61 10.39 -9.89
N PHE A 150 32.71 9.65 -9.25
CA PHE A 150 31.96 10.13 -8.09
C PHE A 150 32.89 10.62 -6.97
N LEU A 151 33.92 9.84 -6.62
CA LEU A 151 34.88 10.23 -5.58
C LEU A 151 35.64 11.51 -5.95
N THR A 152 35.99 11.68 -7.22
CA THR A 152 36.63 12.90 -7.71
C THR A 152 35.66 14.08 -7.64
N ASP A 153 34.44 13.91 -8.14
CA ASP A 153 33.43 14.96 -8.22
C ASP A 153 33.07 15.44 -6.81
N ILE A 154 32.77 14.52 -5.88
CA ILE A 154 32.38 14.86 -4.51
C ILE A 154 33.51 15.50 -3.69
N SER A 155 34.77 15.13 -3.97
CA SER A 155 35.94 15.69 -3.28
C SER A 155 36.49 16.95 -3.94
N SER A 156 35.92 17.40 -5.06
CA SER A 156 36.38 18.56 -5.82
C SER A 156 35.46 19.78 -5.67
N GLY A 157 36.04 20.97 -5.87
CA GLY A 157 35.28 22.22 -5.98
C GLY A 157 34.50 22.63 -4.72
N ALA A 158 33.35 23.27 -4.94
CA ALA A 158 32.53 23.92 -3.91
C ALA A 158 31.87 22.96 -2.91
N ILE A 159 31.78 21.67 -3.25
CA ILE A 159 31.13 20.64 -2.43
C ILE A 159 32.10 19.83 -1.58
N SER A 160 33.42 20.04 -1.75
CA SER A 160 34.48 19.36 -0.99
C SER A 160 34.33 19.51 0.53
N GLY A 161 33.81 20.65 1.00
CA GLY A 161 33.52 20.89 2.42
C GLY A 161 32.39 20.01 3.00
N THR A 162 31.57 19.40 2.12
CA THR A 162 30.46 18.50 2.48
C THR A 162 30.70 17.05 2.07
N ALA A 163 31.85 16.77 1.45
CA ALA A 163 32.19 15.45 0.93
C ALA A 163 32.18 14.36 2.01
N ALA A 164 32.74 14.66 3.18
CA ALA A 164 32.78 13.73 4.31
C ALA A 164 31.37 13.36 4.80
N THR A 165 30.47 14.34 4.87
CA THR A 165 29.07 14.14 5.27
C THR A 165 28.32 13.28 4.26
N GLY A 166 28.46 13.59 2.96
CA GLY A 166 27.86 12.81 1.88
C GLY A 166 28.32 11.36 1.84
N LEU A 167 29.63 11.15 1.93
CA LEU A 167 30.22 9.81 1.96
C LEU A 167 29.79 9.04 3.20
N THR A 168 29.74 9.69 4.37
CA THR A 168 29.29 9.05 5.62
C THR A 168 27.83 8.63 5.53
N PHE A 169 26.97 9.47 4.96
CA PHE A 169 25.57 9.12 4.72
C PHE A 169 25.45 7.91 3.79
N LEU A 170 26.11 7.96 2.63
CA LEU A 170 26.08 6.86 1.67
C LEU A 170 26.58 5.55 2.27
N LEU A 171 27.70 5.58 3.01
CA LEU A 171 28.24 4.39 3.69
C LEU A 171 27.29 3.86 4.76
N LYS A 172 26.67 4.74 5.55
CA LYS A 172 25.68 4.36 6.57
C LYS A 172 24.47 3.67 5.92
N SER A 173 23.93 4.23 4.84
CA SER A 173 22.82 3.63 4.09
C SER A 173 23.22 2.28 3.49
N LEU A 174 24.43 2.17 2.91
CA LEU A 174 24.94 0.92 2.37
C LEU A 174 25.12 -0.15 3.45
N PHE A 175 25.70 0.19 4.61
CA PHE A 175 25.90 -0.74 5.72
C PHE A 175 24.57 -1.20 6.32
N SER A 176 23.63 -0.28 6.51
CA SER A 176 22.26 -0.62 6.92
C SER A 176 21.62 -1.60 5.94
N HIS A 177 21.84 -1.42 4.63
CA HIS A 177 21.28 -2.30 3.61
C HIS A 177 21.89 -3.71 3.61
N ILE A 178 23.17 -3.85 3.97
CA ILE A 178 23.85 -5.16 4.09
C ILE A 178 23.80 -5.74 5.51
N GLY A 179 23.08 -5.11 6.43
CA GLY A 179 22.87 -5.58 7.81
C GLY A 179 24.08 -5.43 8.74
N LEU A 180 24.92 -4.41 8.51
CA LEU A 180 26.07 -4.05 9.34
C LEU A 180 25.82 -2.80 10.19
#